data_AF-A0A971EWG1-F1
#
_entry.id   AF-A0A971EWG1-F1
#
_cell.length_a   1.000
_cell.length_b   1.000
_cell.length_c   1.000
_cell.angle_alpha   90.00
_cell.angle_beta   90.00
_cell.angle_gamma   90.00
#
_symmetry.space_group_name_H-M   'P 1'
#
loop_
_entity.id
_entity.type
_entity.pdbx_description
1 polymer ?
#
loop_
_entity_poly.entity_id
_entity_poly.type
_entity_poly.pdbx_seq_one_letter_code
_entity_poly.pdbx_strand_id
1 'polypeptide(L)'
;MAYEWYGYYKREGKDYVITRPDTPRHWYNYMYNDDYITFTSQVGYGEGFAQDRMGRRIPLVMNRNFFLCEDEYWSIAGLPIGYGYTDYSCTHTAGSSEIALKYRDISSKVRIFVPNSNLCEIWSITLKNESERSRELSLIPYAKTDIDSAYKPQGYNVARGGLFEETNCVYGFFYSQFNTERNIPIYGYMSSSEKIKGYDARRTAFVGTYNDEQKPKALEESRGCTNSDCMVEKLCFALENSVTLKPYEEKTIHYVIGLAFSKEEIIISDDNWVEEQYSSMVNKYEDRIRRIRIKTPWENFDNLINGWMVYATDMGSRWARVRHNGYRDMSQDTDCLAVLNAPLAWERIKRVLSYQYENGYAPRTIIDGALKDRNFSDNTVWLTFAVYD
;
A
#
# COMPACT_ATOMS: atom_id res chain seq x y z
N MET A 1 26.00 18.54 -18.32
CA MET A 1 24.65 17.95 -18.21
C MET A 1 23.90 18.79 -17.20
N ALA A 2 22.81 19.45 -17.59
CA ALA A 2 21.94 20.11 -16.64
C ALA A 2 21.21 19.01 -15.84
N TYR A 3 21.18 19.14 -14.51
CA TYR A 3 20.34 18.27 -13.69
C TYR A 3 18.88 18.67 -13.92
N GLU A 4 18.07 17.78 -14.51
CA GLU A 4 16.63 17.96 -14.54
C GLU A 4 16.03 17.49 -13.21
N TRP A 5 15.26 18.36 -12.57
CA TRP A 5 14.57 18.04 -11.33
C TRP A 5 13.20 17.43 -11.66
N TYR A 6 12.90 16.28 -11.06
CA TYR A 6 11.61 15.60 -11.21
C TYR A 6 10.57 16.07 -10.19
N GLY A 7 10.98 16.86 -9.20
CA GLY A 7 10.12 17.27 -8.10
C GLY A 7 10.77 18.27 -7.16
N TYR A 8 10.03 18.65 -6.12
CA TYR A 8 10.44 19.64 -5.14
C TYR A 8 9.75 19.42 -3.79
N TYR A 9 10.34 19.96 -2.72
CA TYR A 9 9.73 19.98 -1.40
C TYR A 9 8.62 21.04 -1.30
N LYS A 10 7.52 20.72 -0.62
CA LYS A 10 6.42 21.66 -0.31
C LYS A 10 6.07 21.55 1.19
N ARG A 11 5.34 22.54 1.71
CA ARG A 11 4.89 22.62 3.11
C ARG A 11 6.04 22.43 4.10
N GLU A 12 7.12 23.22 3.93
CA GLU A 12 8.32 23.15 4.79
C GLU A 12 8.94 21.73 4.84
N GLY A 13 9.01 21.06 3.69
CA GLY A 13 9.61 19.74 3.58
C GLY A 13 8.70 18.58 3.99
N LYS A 14 7.48 18.82 4.48
CA LYS A 14 6.51 17.77 4.83
C LYS A 14 6.08 16.95 3.61
N ASP A 15 6.13 17.55 2.43
CA ASP A 15 5.73 16.92 1.17
C ASP A 15 6.88 16.92 0.19
N TYR A 16 6.91 15.89 -0.65
CA TYR A 16 7.72 15.88 -1.85
C TYR A 16 6.79 15.68 -3.06
N VAL A 17 6.74 16.70 -3.92
CA VAL A 17 5.89 16.74 -5.11
C VAL A 17 6.71 16.32 -6.32
N ILE A 18 6.33 15.21 -6.94
CA ILE A 18 6.85 14.72 -8.20
C ILE A 18 5.96 15.27 -9.31
N THR A 19 6.56 15.96 -10.28
CA THR A 19 5.83 16.73 -11.31
C THR A 19 5.69 15.99 -12.64
N ARG A 20 6.40 14.87 -12.79
CA ARG A 20 6.36 14.05 -14.00
C ARG A 20 6.56 12.55 -13.66
N PRO A 21 5.85 11.63 -14.33
CA PRO A 21 5.82 10.22 -13.92
C PRO A 21 7.04 9.42 -14.40
N ASP A 22 7.77 9.93 -15.39
CA ASP A 22 8.94 9.35 -16.05
C ASP A 22 10.24 9.52 -15.23
N THR A 23 10.15 9.35 -13.90
CA THR A 23 11.32 9.37 -13.03
C THR A 23 12.33 8.26 -13.42
N PRO A 24 13.64 8.43 -13.16
CA PRO A 24 14.66 7.46 -13.60
C PRO A 24 14.50 6.05 -13.01
N ARG A 25 13.70 5.92 -11.96
CA ARG A 25 13.23 4.69 -11.31
C ARG A 25 11.96 5.01 -10.52
N HIS A 26 11.21 4.01 -10.10
CA HIS A 26 10.13 4.20 -9.13
C HIS A 26 10.64 4.90 -7.87
N TRP A 27 9.99 6.00 -7.50
CA TRP A 27 10.24 6.70 -6.25
C TRP A 27 9.11 6.32 -5.31
N TYR A 28 9.41 5.48 -4.32
CA TYR A 28 8.42 4.92 -3.42
C TYR A 28 8.26 5.79 -2.18
N ASN A 29 7.01 5.95 -1.77
CA ASN A 29 6.67 6.25 -0.39
C ASN A 29 6.17 4.97 0.28
N TYR A 30 6.47 4.81 1.57
CA TYR A 30 5.96 3.73 2.40
C TYR A 30 4.82 4.30 3.24
N MET A 31 3.76 3.54 3.52
CA MET A 31 2.69 3.90 4.45
C MET A 31 2.38 2.67 5.29
N TYR A 32 2.32 2.80 6.61
CA TYR A 32 2.31 1.63 7.49
C TYR A 32 1.68 1.90 8.85
N ASN A 33 1.27 0.80 9.50
CA ASN A 33 1.09 0.66 10.93
C ASN A 33 1.93 -0.54 11.42
N ASP A 34 1.62 -1.11 12.58
CA ASP A 34 2.40 -2.21 13.16
C ASP A 34 2.18 -3.55 12.44
N ASP A 35 1.03 -3.73 11.79
CA ASP A 35 0.58 -5.02 11.24
C ASP A 35 0.29 -4.97 9.72
N TYR A 36 0.21 -3.77 9.12
CA TYR A 36 0.16 -3.56 7.68
C TYR A 36 1.18 -2.53 7.16
N ILE A 37 1.80 -2.82 6.02
CA ILE A 37 2.63 -1.87 5.25
C ILE A 37 2.21 -1.90 3.79
N THR A 38 2.26 -0.75 3.18
CA THR A 38 2.24 -0.59 1.73
C THR A 38 3.37 0.33 1.32
N PHE A 39 3.78 0.21 0.07
CA PHE A 39 4.54 1.24 -0.60
C PHE A 39 4.04 1.40 -2.02
N THR A 40 4.06 2.64 -2.49
CA THR A 40 3.58 3.01 -3.82
C THR A 40 4.48 4.05 -4.44
N SER A 41 4.68 3.92 -5.73
CA SER A 41 5.48 4.85 -6.52
C SER A 41 4.64 6.00 -7.03
N GLN A 42 5.29 6.94 -7.71
CA GLN A 42 4.63 8.06 -8.37
C GLN A 42 3.56 7.63 -9.40
N VAL A 43 3.62 6.39 -9.88
CA VAL A 43 2.69 5.82 -10.86
C VAL A 43 1.77 4.73 -10.30
N GLY A 44 1.60 4.66 -8.97
CA GLY A 44 0.72 3.69 -8.33
C GLY A 44 1.30 2.27 -8.20
N TYR A 45 2.39 1.97 -8.91
CA TYR A 45 3.09 0.70 -8.80
C TYR A 45 3.67 0.51 -7.41
N GLY A 46 3.50 -0.67 -6.83
CA GLY A 46 4.02 -1.03 -5.52
C GLY A 46 3.24 -2.17 -4.89
N GLU A 47 3.52 -2.44 -3.62
CA GLU A 47 3.05 -3.65 -2.93
C GLU A 47 2.47 -3.31 -1.55
N GLY A 48 1.76 -4.26 -0.95
CA GLY A 48 1.11 -4.17 0.35
C GLY A 48 1.11 -5.52 1.05
N PHE A 49 1.55 -5.54 2.31
CA PHE A 49 1.73 -6.74 3.11
C PHE A 49 1.06 -6.58 4.48
N ALA A 50 0.31 -7.60 4.87
CA ALA A 50 -0.03 -7.82 6.26
C ALA A 50 1.06 -8.67 6.92
N GLN A 51 1.38 -8.41 8.19
CA GLN A 51 2.34 -9.16 8.97
C GLN A 51 1.75 -9.50 10.33
N ASP A 52 2.03 -10.71 10.81
CA ASP A 52 1.68 -11.11 12.16
C ASP A 52 2.85 -10.99 13.15
N ARG A 53 2.59 -11.30 14.42
CA ARG A 53 3.62 -11.20 15.49
C ARG A 53 4.83 -12.10 15.24
N MET A 54 4.66 -13.21 14.54
CA MET A 54 5.73 -14.15 14.19
C MET A 54 6.51 -13.72 12.93
N GLY A 55 6.09 -12.65 12.25
CA GLY A 55 6.71 -12.19 11.02
C GLY A 55 6.27 -13.00 9.79
N ARG A 56 5.17 -13.74 9.88
CA ARG A 56 4.50 -14.33 8.70
C ARG A 56 3.82 -13.21 7.94
N ARG A 57 3.99 -13.18 6.62
CA ARG A 57 3.50 -12.11 5.76
C ARG A 57 2.52 -12.63 4.72
N ILE A 58 1.47 -11.87 4.48
CA ILE A 58 0.51 -12.11 3.39
C ILE A 58 0.64 -10.96 2.39
N PRO A 59 1.03 -11.25 1.12
CA PRO A 59 1.11 -10.25 0.06
C PRO A 59 -0.29 -9.90 -0.47
N LEU A 60 -0.93 -8.94 0.20
CA LEU A 60 -2.31 -8.56 -0.10
C LEU A 60 -2.41 -7.78 -1.42
N VAL A 61 -1.46 -6.87 -1.67
CA VAL A 61 -1.40 -6.07 -2.89
C VAL A 61 -0.03 -6.19 -3.52
N MET A 62 0.02 -6.51 -4.80
CA MET A 62 1.26 -6.74 -5.55
C MET A 62 1.40 -5.79 -6.74
N ASN A 63 0.31 -5.12 -7.11
CA ASN A 63 0.27 -3.99 -8.03
C ASN A 63 -1.09 -3.28 -7.91
N ARG A 64 -1.13 -2.01 -8.28
CA ARG A 64 -2.36 -1.18 -8.30
C ARG A 64 -2.53 -0.57 -9.67
N ASN A 65 -3.73 -0.65 -10.21
CA ASN A 65 -4.11 0.10 -11.39
C ASN A 65 -5.48 0.73 -11.16
N PHE A 66 -5.70 1.88 -11.78
CA PHE A 66 -6.91 2.67 -11.60
C PHE A 66 -7.35 3.13 -12.97
N PHE A 67 -8.52 2.70 -13.41
CA PHE A 67 -9.02 3.01 -14.73
C PHE A 67 -10.31 3.79 -14.68
N LEU A 68 -10.47 4.70 -15.63
CA LEU A 68 -11.76 5.25 -16.00
C LEU A 68 -12.13 4.72 -17.37
N CYS A 69 -13.41 4.46 -17.58
CA CYS A 69 -13.95 4.10 -18.88
C CYS A 69 -15.17 4.97 -19.20
N GLU A 70 -15.19 5.49 -20.43
CA GLU A 70 -16.36 6.08 -21.08
C GLU A 70 -16.50 5.38 -22.46
N ASP A 71 -16.20 6.09 -23.55
CA ASP A 71 -16.08 5.49 -24.88
C ASP A 71 -14.78 4.70 -25.07
N GLU A 72 -13.74 5.08 -24.33
CA GLU A 72 -12.47 4.37 -24.23
C GLU A 72 -12.05 4.35 -22.77
N TYR A 73 -11.11 3.47 -22.42
CA TYR A 73 -10.54 3.44 -21.09
C TYR A 73 -9.18 4.14 -21.03
N TRP A 74 -8.85 4.69 -19.87
CA TRP A 74 -7.52 5.24 -19.58
C TRP A 74 -7.18 5.05 -18.11
N SER A 75 -5.89 5.06 -17.80
CA SER A 75 -5.41 5.04 -16.42
C SER A 75 -5.52 6.42 -15.78
N ILE A 76 -5.69 6.46 -14.46
CA ILE A 76 -5.58 7.70 -13.67
C ILE A 76 -4.33 7.72 -12.77
N ALA A 77 -3.36 6.84 -13.05
CA ALA A 77 -2.09 6.74 -12.32
C ALA A 77 -0.84 7.10 -13.16
N GLY A 78 -1.02 7.69 -14.35
CA GLY A 78 0.08 8.20 -15.17
C GLY A 78 0.81 7.18 -16.05
N LEU A 79 0.42 5.90 -16.02
CA LEU A 79 0.89 4.86 -16.93
C LEU A 79 -0.21 4.39 -17.90
N PRO A 80 0.11 4.15 -19.19
CA PRO A 80 1.43 4.32 -19.82
C PRO A 80 1.86 5.80 -19.87
N ILE A 81 3.15 6.07 -20.00
CA ILE A 81 3.62 7.47 -20.05
C ILE A 81 3.17 8.09 -21.38
N GLY A 82 2.67 9.33 -21.34
CA GLY A 82 2.49 10.13 -22.55
C GLY A 82 1.22 9.85 -23.37
N TYR A 83 0.15 9.27 -22.80
CA TYR A 83 -1.15 9.15 -23.51
C TYR A 83 -1.96 10.46 -23.57
N GLY A 84 -1.35 11.61 -23.27
CA GLY A 84 -1.97 12.93 -23.45
C GLY A 84 -2.65 13.52 -22.22
N TYR A 85 -2.45 12.96 -21.03
CA TYR A 85 -2.85 13.65 -19.79
C TYR A 85 -1.99 14.89 -19.53
N THR A 86 -2.53 15.77 -18.73
CA THR A 86 -1.94 17.05 -18.30
C THR A 86 -2.02 17.15 -16.78
N ASP A 87 -1.40 18.19 -16.20
CA ASP A 87 -1.47 18.49 -14.76
C ASP A 87 -1.10 17.31 -13.86
N TYR A 88 -0.19 16.44 -14.33
CA TYR A 88 0.24 15.30 -13.55
C TYR A 88 1.04 15.76 -12.32
N SER A 89 0.74 15.14 -11.18
CA SER A 89 1.61 15.20 -10.01
C SER A 89 1.47 13.94 -9.16
N CYS A 90 2.52 13.58 -8.43
CA CYS A 90 2.42 12.69 -7.28
C CYS A 90 3.01 13.38 -6.06
N THR A 91 2.21 13.55 -5.01
CA THR A 91 2.66 14.12 -3.74
C THR A 91 2.85 12.98 -2.74
N HIS A 92 4.09 12.76 -2.32
CA HIS A 92 4.39 11.91 -1.18
C HIS A 92 4.38 12.75 0.10
N THR A 93 3.66 12.26 1.11
CA THR A 93 3.60 12.82 2.47
C THR A 93 3.84 11.67 3.45
N ALA A 94 4.33 11.96 4.66
CA ALA A 94 4.38 10.93 5.70
C ALA A 94 2.99 10.30 5.90
N GLY A 95 2.88 9.00 5.62
CA GLY A 95 1.66 8.22 5.77
C GLY A 95 0.67 8.22 4.60
N SER A 96 0.89 9.01 3.54
CA SER A 96 0.02 9.00 2.36
C SER A 96 0.73 9.39 1.06
N SER A 97 0.18 8.94 -0.06
CA SER A 97 0.55 9.43 -1.39
C SER A 97 -0.70 9.83 -2.16
N GLU A 98 -0.63 10.93 -2.91
CA GLU A 98 -1.72 11.38 -3.79
C GLU A 98 -1.19 11.51 -5.22
N ILE A 99 -1.78 10.78 -6.16
CA ILE A 99 -1.48 10.89 -7.60
C ILE A 99 -2.62 11.66 -8.24
N ALA A 100 -2.32 12.70 -9.00
CA ALA A 100 -3.31 13.51 -9.69
C ALA A 100 -2.92 13.68 -11.16
N LEU A 101 -3.93 13.74 -12.04
CA LEU A 101 -3.77 14.12 -13.44
C LEU A 101 -5.10 14.60 -14.01
N LYS A 102 -5.05 15.22 -15.19
CA LYS A 102 -6.22 15.61 -15.96
C LYS A 102 -6.18 14.98 -17.36
N TYR A 103 -7.27 14.35 -17.77
CA TYR A 103 -7.43 13.81 -19.11
C TYR A 103 -8.90 13.83 -19.55
N ARG A 104 -9.17 14.22 -20.80
CA ARG A 104 -10.53 14.30 -21.37
C ARG A 104 -11.52 15.06 -20.49
N ASP A 105 -11.08 16.22 -20.01
CA ASP A 105 -11.84 17.09 -19.10
C ASP A 105 -12.31 16.41 -17.82
N ILE A 106 -11.63 15.36 -17.39
CA ILE A 106 -11.77 14.77 -16.06
C ILE A 106 -10.47 14.99 -15.29
N SER A 107 -10.55 15.72 -14.19
CA SER A 107 -9.49 15.78 -13.19
C SER A 107 -9.65 14.60 -12.24
N SER A 108 -8.60 13.83 -12.01
CA SER A 108 -8.59 12.70 -11.10
C SER A 108 -7.54 12.87 -10.01
N LYS A 109 -7.85 12.39 -8.80
CA LYS A 109 -6.92 12.26 -7.68
C LYS A 109 -7.09 10.89 -7.04
N VAL A 110 -5.99 10.19 -6.83
CA VAL A 110 -5.93 8.89 -6.15
C VAL A 110 -5.08 9.06 -4.92
N ARG A 111 -5.71 9.09 -3.74
CA ARG A 111 -5.04 9.11 -2.45
C ARG A 111 -4.94 7.70 -1.88
N ILE A 112 -3.74 7.27 -1.53
CA ILE A 112 -3.44 5.97 -0.91
C ILE A 112 -2.86 6.24 0.47
N PHE A 113 -3.42 5.61 1.51
CA PHE A 113 -2.87 5.69 2.86
C PHE A 113 -3.16 4.43 3.67
N VAL A 114 -2.48 4.29 4.81
CA VAL A 114 -2.70 3.21 5.77
C VAL A 114 -3.23 3.80 7.08
N PRO A 115 -4.38 3.34 7.59
CA PRO A 115 -4.92 3.78 8.87
C PRO A 115 -3.98 3.40 10.03
N ASN A 116 -4.16 4.05 11.18
CA ASN A 116 -3.29 3.83 12.36
C ASN A 116 -3.37 2.42 12.94
N SER A 117 -4.45 1.70 12.64
CA SER A 117 -4.70 0.29 12.97
C SER A 117 -5.33 -0.39 11.75
N ASN A 118 -5.64 -1.69 11.87
CA ASN A 118 -6.23 -2.55 10.83
C ASN A 118 -5.22 -3.07 9.80
N LEU A 119 -5.55 -4.24 9.26
CA LEU A 119 -4.77 -4.95 8.25
C LEU A 119 -5.14 -4.49 6.82
N CYS A 120 -5.16 -3.18 6.57
CA CYS A 120 -5.64 -2.65 5.30
C CYS A 120 -4.89 -1.39 4.82
N GLU A 121 -5.07 -1.10 3.53
CA GLU A 121 -4.86 0.22 2.94
C GLU A 121 -6.18 0.77 2.39
N ILE A 122 -6.25 2.10 2.28
CA ILE A 122 -7.41 2.83 1.82
C ILE A 122 -7.04 3.62 0.58
N TRP A 123 -7.85 3.51 -0.46
CA TRP A 123 -7.76 4.27 -1.70
C TRP A 123 -8.96 5.21 -1.80
N SER A 124 -8.73 6.52 -1.87
CA SER A 124 -9.78 7.51 -2.12
C SER A 124 -9.59 8.08 -3.51
N ILE A 125 -10.58 7.88 -4.38
CA ILE A 125 -10.52 8.31 -5.77
C ILE A 125 -11.53 9.45 -5.96
N THR A 126 -11.02 10.65 -6.16
CA THR A 126 -11.81 11.84 -6.43
C THR A 126 -11.78 12.15 -7.92
N LEU A 127 -12.95 12.30 -8.52
CA LEU A 127 -13.15 12.61 -9.92
C LEU A 127 -13.93 13.91 -10.03
N LYS A 128 -13.43 14.84 -10.84
CA LYS A 128 -14.10 16.11 -11.13
C LYS A 128 -14.29 16.28 -12.63
N ASN A 129 -15.53 16.55 -13.03
CA ASN A 129 -15.86 16.88 -14.40
C ASN A 129 -15.52 18.36 -14.66
N GLU A 130 -14.57 18.64 -15.55
CA GLU A 130 -14.17 20.00 -15.92
C GLU A 130 -14.92 20.52 -17.16
N SER A 131 -15.89 19.78 -17.68
CA SER A 131 -16.66 20.12 -18.88
C SER A 131 -18.06 20.66 -18.58
N GLU A 132 -18.68 21.27 -19.58
CA GLU A 132 -20.04 21.82 -19.51
C GLU A 132 -21.15 20.77 -19.74
N ARG A 133 -20.79 19.51 -19.98
CA ARG A 133 -21.74 18.41 -20.18
C ARG A 133 -21.68 17.40 -19.05
N SER A 134 -22.78 16.73 -18.77
CA SER A 134 -22.76 15.57 -17.88
C SER A 134 -21.89 14.45 -18.46
N ARG A 135 -21.24 13.68 -17.58
CA ARG A 135 -20.35 12.58 -17.92
C ARG A 135 -20.80 11.32 -17.18
N GLU A 136 -20.82 10.21 -17.90
CA GLU A 136 -21.14 8.88 -17.37
C GLU A 136 -19.89 8.02 -17.49
N LEU A 137 -19.30 7.66 -16.36
CA LEU A 137 -18.02 6.97 -16.31
C LEU A 137 -18.17 5.65 -15.55
N SER A 138 -17.40 4.64 -15.94
CA SER A 138 -17.10 3.51 -15.06
C SER A 138 -15.74 3.73 -14.41
N LEU A 139 -15.68 3.64 -13.08
CA LEU A 139 -14.43 3.65 -12.31
C LEU A 139 -14.05 2.22 -11.94
N ILE A 140 -12.84 1.80 -12.30
CA ILE A 140 -12.34 0.45 -12.08
C ILE A 140 -10.99 0.49 -11.34
N PRO A 141 -10.97 0.45 -9.99
CA PRO A 141 -9.76 0.10 -9.26
C PRO A 141 -9.44 -1.39 -9.41
N TYR A 142 -8.15 -1.69 -9.50
CA TYR A 142 -7.62 -3.04 -9.63
C TYR A 142 -6.44 -3.23 -8.68
N ALA A 143 -6.49 -4.29 -7.89
CA ALA A 143 -5.35 -4.81 -7.13
C ALA A 143 -4.98 -6.21 -7.64
N LYS A 144 -3.70 -6.38 -8.03
CA LYS A 144 -3.11 -7.72 -8.14
C LYS A 144 -2.88 -8.25 -6.72
N THR A 145 -3.23 -9.49 -6.45
CA THR A 145 -3.02 -10.12 -5.14
C THR A 145 -2.37 -11.49 -5.26
N ASP A 146 -1.52 -11.84 -4.29
CA ASP A 146 -0.86 -13.16 -4.19
C ASP A 146 -1.17 -13.80 -2.81
N ILE A 147 -2.36 -13.53 -2.25
CA ILE A 147 -2.78 -13.94 -0.89
C ILE A 147 -2.63 -15.44 -0.59
N ASP A 148 -2.78 -16.30 -1.61
CA ASP A 148 -2.63 -17.75 -1.51
C ASP A 148 -1.27 -18.27 -2.00
N SER A 149 -0.29 -17.37 -2.04
CA SER A 149 1.12 -17.52 -2.40
C SER A 149 1.51 -17.03 -3.79
N ALA A 150 2.77 -16.61 -3.90
CA ALA A 150 3.37 -16.25 -5.19
C ALA A 150 3.41 -17.45 -6.13
N TYR A 151 3.16 -17.19 -7.41
CA TYR A 151 3.16 -18.21 -8.46
C TYR A 151 4.47 -19.04 -8.47
N LYS A 152 4.32 -20.36 -8.54
CA LYS A 152 5.41 -21.32 -8.75
C LYS A 152 5.01 -22.25 -9.90
N PRO A 153 5.92 -22.64 -10.82
CA PRO A 153 5.58 -23.50 -11.95
C PRO A 153 4.92 -24.84 -11.59
N GLN A 154 5.17 -25.35 -10.38
CA GLN A 154 4.56 -26.57 -9.84
C GLN A 154 3.72 -26.29 -8.57
N GLY A 155 3.32 -25.04 -8.37
CA GLY A 155 2.43 -24.63 -7.29
C GLY A 155 0.96 -24.72 -7.73
N TYR A 156 0.09 -25.06 -6.79
CA TYR A 156 -1.36 -24.96 -6.96
C TYR A 156 -1.82 -23.65 -6.32
N ASN A 157 -2.68 -22.90 -7.01
CA ASN A 157 -3.47 -21.89 -6.32
C ASN A 157 -4.48 -22.62 -5.44
N VAL A 158 -4.87 -22.05 -4.33
CA VAL A 158 -5.81 -22.68 -3.39
C VAL A 158 -6.92 -21.73 -2.96
N ALA A 159 -6.81 -20.44 -3.32
CA ALA A 159 -7.86 -19.49 -3.06
C ALA A 159 -9.07 -19.72 -3.96
N ARG A 160 -10.22 -19.32 -3.44
CA ARG A 160 -11.43 -19.05 -4.19
C ARG A 160 -11.84 -17.61 -3.95
N GLY A 161 -12.48 -16.97 -4.91
CA GLY A 161 -12.94 -15.60 -4.77
C GLY A 161 -14.24 -15.36 -5.49
N GLY A 162 -14.88 -14.26 -5.15
CA GLY A 162 -16.16 -13.86 -5.72
C GLY A 162 -16.62 -12.56 -5.11
N LEU A 163 -17.93 -12.37 -5.06
CA LEU A 163 -18.55 -11.17 -4.51
C LEU A 163 -19.30 -11.44 -3.21
N PHE A 164 -19.17 -10.52 -2.26
CA PHE A 164 -20.09 -10.37 -1.14
C PHE A 164 -20.90 -9.09 -1.35
N GLU A 165 -22.16 -9.25 -1.78
CA GLU A 165 -23.07 -8.13 -2.02
C GLU A 165 -23.38 -7.37 -0.73
N GLU A 166 -23.46 -8.07 0.40
CA GLU A 166 -23.77 -7.52 1.72
C GLU A 166 -22.72 -6.54 2.24
N THR A 167 -21.46 -6.73 1.83
CA THR A 167 -20.31 -5.89 2.21
C THR A 167 -19.77 -5.10 1.03
N ASN A 168 -20.46 -5.16 -0.11
CA ASN A 168 -20.11 -4.44 -1.33
C ASN A 168 -18.63 -4.64 -1.72
N CYS A 169 -18.16 -5.88 -1.63
CA CYS A 169 -16.74 -6.21 -1.80
C CYS A 169 -16.50 -7.44 -2.71
N VAL A 170 -15.38 -7.40 -3.43
CA VAL A 170 -14.78 -8.58 -4.03
C VAL A 170 -13.84 -9.20 -2.99
N TYR A 171 -13.87 -10.52 -2.86
CA TYR A 171 -13.09 -11.24 -1.86
C TYR A 171 -12.30 -12.39 -2.45
N GLY A 172 -11.28 -12.80 -1.71
CA GLY A 172 -10.52 -14.03 -1.88
C GLY A 172 -10.40 -14.74 -0.54
N PHE A 173 -10.83 -15.99 -0.50
CA PHE A 173 -10.82 -16.87 0.66
C PHE A 173 -9.71 -17.90 0.54
N PHE A 174 -8.91 -18.03 1.60
CA PHE A 174 -7.81 -18.98 1.68
C PHE A 174 -7.57 -19.39 3.14
N TYR A 175 -6.68 -20.37 3.34
CA TYR A 175 -6.24 -20.79 4.66
C TYR A 175 -4.80 -20.37 4.90
N SER A 176 -4.52 -19.87 6.10
CA SER A 176 -3.16 -19.52 6.50
C SER A 176 -2.98 -19.69 8.00
N GLN A 177 -1.74 -19.83 8.43
CA GLN A 177 -1.36 -19.86 9.84
C GLN A 177 -1.21 -18.45 10.44
N PHE A 178 -1.76 -17.40 9.82
CA PHE A 178 -1.58 -16.04 10.32
C PHE A 178 -2.11 -15.87 11.76
N ASN A 179 -1.26 -15.42 12.69
CA ASN A 179 -1.53 -15.33 14.15
C ASN A 179 -1.82 -16.66 14.88
N THR A 180 -1.61 -17.83 14.28
CA THR A 180 -1.94 -19.14 14.89
C THR A 180 -0.99 -20.25 14.44
N GLU A 181 -0.90 -21.37 15.16
CA GLU A 181 -0.12 -22.55 14.72
C GLU A 181 -0.90 -23.43 13.72
N ARG A 182 -2.21 -23.21 13.58
CA ARG A 182 -3.09 -23.98 12.69
C ARG A 182 -3.58 -23.12 11.54
N ASN A 183 -3.86 -23.76 10.41
CA ASN A 183 -4.52 -23.07 9.31
C ASN A 183 -5.92 -22.61 9.72
N ILE A 184 -6.18 -21.31 9.61
CA ILE A 184 -7.49 -20.68 9.83
C ILE A 184 -8.01 -20.06 8.53
N PRO A 185 -9.34 -19.92 8.38
CA PRO A 185 -9.91 -19.17 7.26
C PRO A 185 -9.47 -17.70 7.32
N ILE A 186 -9.10 -17.13 6.17
CA ILE A 186 -8.81 -15.71 6.00
C ILE A 186 -9.47 -15.22 4.71
N TYR A 187 -9.94 -13.98 4.74
CA TYR A 187 -10.46 -13.25 3.60
C TYR A 187 -9.52 -12.09 3.29
N GLY A 188 -8.94 -12.07 2.09
CA GLY A 188 -8.48 -10.83 1.47
C GLY A 188 -9.65 -10.20 0.73
N TYR A 189 -9.82 -8.89 0.81
CA TYR A 189 -10.95 -8.22 0.15
C TYR A 189 -10.58 -6.84 -0.39
N MET A 190 -11.39 -6.35 -1.31
CA MET A 190 -11.50 -4.94 -1.68
C MET A 190 -12.98 -4.55 -1.60
N SER A 191 -13.34 -3.67 -0.66
CA SER A 191 -14.69 -3.11 -0.53
C SER A 191 -14.77 -1.73 -1.16
N SER A 192 -15.98 -1.28 -1.47
CA SER A 192 -16.28 0.05 -2.00
C SER A 192 -17.29 0.78 -1.10
N SER A 193 -17.12 2.09 -0.92
CA SER A 193 -18.11 2.93 -0.21
C SER A 193 -19.40 3.14 -1.01
N GLU A 194 -19.31 3.03 -2.34
CA GLU A 194 -20.44 3.18 -3.27
C GLU A 194 -20.84 1.85 -3.87
N LYS A 195 -22.13 1.67 -4.18
CA LYS A 195 -22.66 0.44 -4.80
C LYS A 195 -21.84 0.04 -6.04
N ILE A 196 -21.38 -1.21 -6.04
CA ILE A 196 -20.69 -1.80 -7.19
C ILE A 196 -21.68 -2.23 -8.28
N LYS A 197 -21.26 -2.06 -9.54
CA LYS A 197 -21.96 -2.52 -10.74
C LYS A 197 -21.38 -3.84 -11.26
N GLY A 198 -20.10 -4.09 -11.03
CA GLY A 198 -19.43 -5.30 -11.45
C GLY A 198 -18.14 -5.56 -10.68
N TYR A 199 -17.57 -6.75 -10.89
CA TYR A 199 -16.34 -7.16 -10.22
C TYR A 199 -15.58 -8.21 -11.06
N ASP A 200 -14.31 -8.44 -10.72
CA ASP A 200 -13.61 -9.65 -11.12
C ASP A 200 -12.71 -10.13 -9.99
N ALA A 201 -12.92 -11.38 -9.58
CA ALA A 201 -12.04 -12.08 -8.65
C ALA A 201 -10.96 -12.89 -9.41
N ARG A 202 -11.16 -13.19 -10.70
CA ARG A 202 -10.21 -13.98 -11.49
C ARG A 202 -9.34 -13.11 -12.39
N ARG A 203 -8.03 -13.15 -12.13
CA ARG A 203 -7.04 -12.31 -12.84
C ARG A 203 -7.00 -12.55 -14.35
N THR A 204 -7.15 -13.79 -14.80
CA THR A 204 -7.15 -14.13 -16.23
C THR A 204 -8.39 -13.63 -16.97
N ALA A 205 -9.52 -13.44 -16.28
CA ALA A 205 -10.72 -12.86 -16.87
C ALA A 205 -10.60 -11.35 -17.02
N PHE A 206 -10.09 -10.65 -16.01
CA PHE A 206 -9.89 -9.20 -16.06
C PHE A 206 -8.69 -8.80 -16.94
N VAL A 207 -7.49 -9.26 -16.56
CA VAL A 207 -6.23 -8.89 -17.23
C VAL A 207 -6.13 -9.59 -18.58
N GLY A 208 -6.39 -10.90 -18.62
CA GLY A 208 -6.07 -11.77 -19.76
C GLY A 208 -4.88 -12.69 -19.46
N THR A 209 -4.74 -13.77 -20.23
CA THR A 209 -3.73 -14.81 -19.98
C THR A 209 -2.29 -14.34 -20.19
N TYR A 210 -2.06 -13.49 -21.21
CA TYR A 210 -0.75 -12.98 -21.61
C TYR A 210 -0.73 -11.46 -21.79
N ASN A 211 -1.74 -10.79 -21.23
CA ASN A 211 -1.93 -9.36 -21.30
C ASN A 211 -1.16 -8.64 -20.18
N ASP A 212 -1.00 -7.35 -20.37
CA ASP A 212 -0.41 -6.44 -19.38
C ASP A 212 -1.52 -5.94 -18.43
N GLU A 213 -1.20 -5.76 -17.15
CA GLU A 213 -2.13 -5.14 -16.19
C GLU A 213 -2.47 -3.70 -16.54
N GLN A 214 -1.64 -3.02 -17.33
CA GLN A 214 -1.94 -1.69 -17.90
C GLN A 214 -2.88 -1.74 -19.12
N LYS A 215 -3.09 -2.93 -19.70
CA LYS A 215 -3.99 -3.15 -20.84
C LYS A 215 -4.88 -4.38 -20.58
N PRO A 216 -5.80 -4.29 -19.59
CA PRO A 216 -6.65 -5.41 -19.26
C PRO A 216 -7.57 -5.76 -20.41
N LYS A 217 -7.62 -7.05 -20.77
CA LYS A 217 -8.50 -7.60 -21.80
C LYS A 217 -9.97 -7.22 -21.58
N ALA A 218 -10.45 -7.25 -20.34
CA ALA A 218 -11.82 -6.89 -20.02
C ALA A 218 -12.16 -5.42 -20.34
N LEU A 219 -11.21 -4.50 -20.20
CA LEU A 219 -11.43 -3.10 -20.56
C LEU A 219 -11.39 -2.88 -22.07
N GLU A 220 -10.57 -3.63 -22.80
CA GLU A 220 -10.51 -3.60 -24.26
C GLU A 220 -11.77 -4.17 -24.92
N GLU A 221 -12.28 -5.29 -24.40
CA GLU A 221 -13.39 -6.03 -25.02
C GLU A 221 -14.77 -5.62 -24.49
N SER A 222 -14.90 -5.44 -23.18
CA SER A 222 -16.20 -5.21 -22.52
C SER A 222 -16.32 -3.86 -21.82
N ARG A 223 -15.27 -3.04 -21.80
CA ARG A 223 -15.28 -1.69 -21.17
C ARG A 223 -15.68 -1.70 -19.69
N GLY A 224 -15.40 -2.80 -18.99
CA GLY A 224 -15.84 -3.03 -17.62
C GLY A 224 -15.44 -4.42 -17.14
N CYS A 225 -15.80 -4.72 -15.90
CA CYS A 225 -15.55 -6.01 -15.28
C CYS A 225 -16.44 -7.12 -15.89
N THR A 226 -15.97 -8.37 -15.84
CA THR A 226 -16.66 -9.52 -16.44
C THR A 226 -17.55 -10.31 -15.46
N ASN A 227 -17.60 -9.90 -14.19
CA ASN A 227 -18.33 -10.58 -13.11
C ASN A 227 -17.84 -12.00 -12.88
N SER A 228 -16.51 -12.19 -12.90
CA SER A 228 -15.91 -13.51 -12.74
C SER A 228 -15.59 -13.87 -11.29
N ASP A 229 -16.07 -15.03 -10.88
CA ASP A 229 -15.57 -15.75 -9.70
C ASP A 229 -14.20 -16.37 -9.99
N CYS A 230 -13.44 -16.61 -8.93
CA CYS A 230 -12.17 -17.33 -8.97
C CYS A 230 -12.28 -18.66 -8.22
N MET A 231 -11.81 -19.75 -8.81
CA MET A 231 -11.77 -21.06 -8.16
C MET A 231 -10.44 -21.73 -8.48
N VAL A 232 -9.50 -21.71 -7.53
CA VAL A 232 -8.20 -22.39 -7.68
C VAL A 232 -7.39 -21.83 -8.88
N GLU A 233 -7.61 -20.56 -9.21
CA GLU A 233 -6.92 -19.80 -10.26
C GLU A 233 -6.19 -18.59 -9.66
N LYS A 234 -5.52 -17.79 -10.50
CA LYS A 234 -4.88 -16.55 -10.05
C LYS A 234 -5.95 -15.53 -9.67
N LEU A 235 -5.91 -15.07 -8.43
CA LEU A 235 -6.87 -14.13 -7.88
C LEU A 235 -6.49 -12.67 -8.23
N CYS A 236 -7.49 -11.80 -8.33
CA CYS A 236 -7.33 -10.36 -8.30
C CYS A 236 -8.51 -9.72 -7.57
N PHE A 237 -8.39 -8.44 -7.25
CA PHE A 237 -9.52 -7.64 -6.81
C PHE A 237 -9.75 -6.55 -7.84
N ALA A 238 -10.81 -6.67 -8.63
CA ALA A 238 -11.32 -5.61 -9.48
C ALA A 238 -12.77 -5.30 -9.09
N LEU A 239 -13.10 -4.03 -8.97
CA LEU A 239 -14.47 -3.55 -8.79
C LEU A 239 -14.80 -2.56 -9.89
N GLU A 240 -16.07 -2.44 -10.24
CA GLU A 240 -16.58 -1.43 -11.16
C GLU A 240 -17.69 -0.63 -10.48
N ASN A 241 -17.57 0.70 -10.48
CA ASN A 241 -18.59 1.62 -10.01
C ASN A 241 -19.04 2.54 -11.15
N SER A 242 -20.36 2.73 -11.28
CA SER A 242 -20.89 3.79 -12.15
C SER A 242 -20.76 5.15 -11.48
N VAL A 243 -20.25 6.13 -12.22
CA VAL A 243 -20.04 7.49 -11.76
C VAL A 243 -20.66 8.47 -12.76
N THR A 244 -21.78 9.06 -12.37
CA THR A 244 -22.40 10.17 -13.08
C THR A 244 -21.91 11.50 -12.49
N LEU A 245 -21.36 12.38 -13.32
CA LEU A 245 -20.93 13.73 -12.93
C LEU A 245 -21.63 14.78 -13.78
N LYS A 246 -22.37 15.68 -13.16
CA LYS A 246 -22.87 16.91 -13.78
C LYS A 246 -21.70 17.83 -14.16
N PRO A 247 -21.94 18.88 -14.97
CA PRO A 247 -20.93 19.89 -15.23
C PRO A 247 -20.31 20.42 -13.94
N TYR A 248 -18.98 20.41 -13.85
CA TYR A 248 -18.23 20.92 -12.69
C TYR A 248 -18.44 20.17 -11.37
N GLU A 249 -19.15 19.04 -11.39
CA GLU A 249 -19.36 18.18 -10.21
C GLU A 249 -18.09 17.39 -9.87
N GLU A 250 -17.87 17.22 -8.58
CA GLU A 250 -16.82 16.38 -8.02
C GLU A 250 -17.45 15.28 -7.17
N LYS A 251 -16.96 14.05 -7.31
CA LYS A 251 -17.36 12.90 -6.49
C LYS A 251 -16.14 12.13 -6.03
N THR A 252 -16.17 11.64 -4.79
CA THR A 252 -15.14 10.74 -4.24
C THR A 252 -15.75 9.37 -3.99
N ILE A 253 -14.98 8.32 -4.28
CA ILE A 253 -15.30 6.93 -3.91
C ILE A 253 -14.12 6.35 -3.15
N HIS A 254 -14.41 5.65 -2.06
CA HIS A 254 -13.41 5.04 -1.19
C HIS A 254 -13.39 3.53 -1.37
N TYR A 255 -12.19 2.97 -1.36
CA TYR A 255 -11.95 1.53 -1.39
C TYR A 255 -11.06 1.11 -0.24
N VAL A 256 -11.42 0.03 0.44
CA VAL A 256 -10.60 -0.56 1.50
C VAL A 256 -10.13 -1.92 1.05
N ILE A 257 -8.81 -2.11 1.03
CA ILE A 257 -8.20 -3.40 0.70
C ILE A 257 -7.56 -3.97 1.94
N GLY A 258 -8.13 -5.06 2.46
CA GLY A 258 -7.76 -5.57 3.77
C GLY A 258 -7.74 -7.08 3.89
N LEU A 259 -7.28 -7.53 5.06
CA LEU A 259 -7.51 -8.88 5.56
C LEU A 259 -8.58 -8.88 6.65
N ALA A 260 -9.38 -9.94 6.67
CA ALA A 260 -10.39 -10.21 7.69
C ALA A 260 -10.37 -11.71 8.06
N PHE A 261 -10.63 -12.04 9.32
CA PHE A 261 -10.69 -13.43 9.81
C PHE A 261 -12.11 -14.01 9.75
N SER A 262 -13.11 -13.16 9.54
CA SER A 262 -14.48 -13.54 9.23
C SER A 262 -15.11 -12.51 8.29
N LYS A 263 -16.31 -12.80 7.76
CA LYS A 263 -17.00 -11.85 6.86
C LYS A 263 -17.43 -10.58 7.60
N GLU A 264 -17.75 -10.71 8.89
CA GLU A 264 -18.24 -9.64 9.76
C GLU A 264 -17.14 -8.62 10.09
N GLU A 265 -15.87 -8.98 9.91
CA GLU A 265 -14.71 -8.10 10.08
C GLU A 265 -14.35 -7.30 8.81
N ILE A 266 -15.04 -7.55 7.69
CA ILE A 266 -14.84 -6.79 6.45
C ILE A 266 -15.28 -5.34 6.68
N ILE A 267 -14.39 -4.39 6.41
CA ILE A 267 -14.65 -2.98 6.61
C ILE A 267 -15.49 -2.45 5.44
N ILE A 268 -16.67 -1.92 5.77
CA ILE A 268 -17.47 -1.10 4.88
C ILE A 268 -17.24 0.35 5.32
N SER A 269 -16.61 1.14 4.46
CA SER A 269 -16.26 2.54 4.75
C SER A 269 -17.28 3.51 4.16
N ASP A 270 -17.45 4.65 4.83
CA ASP A 270 -18.06 5.85 4.28
C ASP A 270 -17.08 7.03 4.39
N ASP A 271 -17.47 8.20 3.87
CA ASP A 271 -16.64 9.40 3.85
C ASP A 271 -16.19 9.81 5.26
N ASN A 272 -17.07 9.72 6.26
CA ASN A 272 -16.77 10.12 7.63
C ASN A 272 -15.70 9.22 8.24
N TRP A 273 -15.86 7.90 8.09
CA TRP A 273 -14.89 6.94 8.60
C TRP A 273 -13.52 7.13 7.94
N VAL A 274 -13.48 7.31 6.61
CA VAL A 274 -12.21 7.48 5.89
C VAL A 274 -11.50 8.77 6.32
N GLU A 275 -12.22 9.88 6.41
CA GLU A 275 -11.63 11.16 6.83
C GLU A 275 -11.19 11.15 8.30
N GLU A 276 -11.89 10.43 9.17
CA GLU A 276 -11.44 10.19 10.55
C GLU A 276 -10.13 9.39 10.58
N GLN A 277 -10.06 8.28 9.82
CA GLN A 277 -8.84 7.48 9.74
C GLN A 277 -7.67 8.27 9.14
N TYR A 278 -7.93 9.06 8.11
CA TYR A 278 -6.92 9.91 7.47
C TYR A 278 -6.41 10.99 8.43
N SER A 279 -7.32 11.72 9.09
CA SER A 279 -6.98 12.76 10.06
C SER A 279 -6.21 12.20 11.25
N SER A 280 -6.63 11.05 11.78
CA SER A 280 -5.92 10.33 12.84
C SER A 280 -4.50 9.95 12.42
N MET A 281 -4.33 9.46 11.18
CA MET A 281 -3.02 9.11 10.61
C MET A 281 -2.12 10.35 10.46
N VAL A 282 -2.66 11.46 9.94
CA VAL A 282 -1.94 12.74 9.82
C VAL A 282 -1.46 13.21 11.20
N ASN A 283 -2.36 13.26 12.18
CA ASN A 283 -2.04 13.69 13.55
C ASN A 283 -0.92 12.85 14.19
N LYS A 284 -0.93 11.52 13.97
CA LYS A 284 0.15 10.62 14.42
C LYS A 284 1.50 11.06 13.87
N TYR A 285 1.60 11.32 12.56
CA TYR A 285 2.87 11.71 11.96
C TYR A 285 3.28 13.14 12.30
N GLU A 286 2.33 14.06 12.43
CA GLU A 286 2.64 15.40 12.93
C GLU A 286 3.24 15.36 14.34
N ASP A 287 2.71 14.53 15.24
CA ASP A 287 3.27 14.37 16.59
C ASP A 287 4.65 13.69 16.60
N ARG A 288 4.85 12.67 15.77
CA ARG A 288 6.11 11.92 15.72
C ARG A 288 7.24 12.73 15.09
N ILE A 289 6.97 13.37 13.96
CA ILE A 289 7.99 14.04 13.15
C ILE A 289 8.46 15.36 13.78
N ARG A 290 7.59 16.06 14.51
CA ARG A 290 7.94 17.39 15.07
C ARG A 290 9.01 17.36 16.18
N ARG A 291 9.38 16.19 16.70
CA ARG A 291 10.21 16.05 17.92
C ARG A 291 11.68 16.42 17.72
N ILE A 292 12.23 16.17 16.52
CA ILE A 292 13.62 16.52 16.18
C ILE A 292 13.61 17.52 15.04
N ARG A 293 14.28 18.66 15.24
CA ARG A 293 14.47 19.69 14.22
C ARG A 293 15.91 20.18 14.25
N ILE A 294 16.48 20.37 13.06
CA ILE A 294 17.70 21.10 12.80
C ILE A 294 17.37 22.33 11.97
N LYS A 295 18.23 23.35 12.07
CA LYS A 295 18.23 24.50 11.18
C LYS A 295 19.65 24.76 10.73
N THR A 296 19.88 24.68 9.43
CA THR A 296 21.20 24.88 8.82
C THR A 296 21.07 25.86 7.65
N PRO A 297 22.20 26.35 7.11
CA PRO A 297 22.20 27.09 5.85
C PRO A 297 21.76 26.25 4.63
N TRP A 298 21.58 24.92 4.77
CA TRP A 298 21.21 24.03 3.67
C TRP A 298 19.78 23.49 3.85
N GLU A 299 18.80 24.18 3.26
CA GLU A 299 17.38 23.87 3.43
C GLU A 299 16.99 22.43 3.06
N ASN A 300 17.58 21.85 1.99
CA ASN A 300 17.30 20.47 1.63
C ASN A 300 17.79 19.47 2.69
N PHE A 301 18.89 19.77 3.38
CA PHE A 301 19.36 18.96 4.50
C PHE A 301 18.41 19.08 5.70
N ASP A 302 17.93 20.29 5.98
CA ASP A 302 16.89 20.51 7.00
C ASP A 302 15.63 19.70 6.67
N ASN A 303 15.12 19.76 5.43
CA ASN A 303 13.93 19.02 5.00
C ASN A 303 14.10 17.50 5.14
N LEU A 304 15.28 16.97 4.80
CA LEU A 304 15.60 15.56 4.94
C LEU A 304 15.55 15.11 6.41
N ILE A 305 16.23 15.84 7.30
CA ILE A 305 16.36 15.47 8.72
C ILE A 305 15.06 15.73 9.49
N ASN A 306 14.41 16.86 9.23
CA ASN A 306 13.24 17.34 9.97
C ASN A 306 11.94 16.58 9.63
N GLY A 307 12.01 15.54 8.82
CA GLY A 307 10.84 14.80 8.33
C GLY A 307 11.18 13.41 7.88
N TRP A 308 11.80 13.32 6.71
CA TRP A 308 11.96 12.08 5.97
C TRP A 308 12.84 11.05 6.67
N MET A 309 13.90 11.46 7.36
CA MET A 309 14.74 10.53 8.12
C MET A 309 14.04 10.02 9.38
N VAL A 310 13.32 10.87 10.11
CA VAL A 310 12.49 10.45 11.26
C VAL A 310 11.43 9.45 10.80
N TYR A 311 10.81 9.72 9.65
CA TYR A 311 9.81 8.86 9.05
C TYR A 311 10.39 7.50 8.64
N ALA A 312 11.56 7.49 7.98
CA ALA A 312 12.26 6.27 7.59
C ALA A 312 12.67 5.41 8.80
N THR A 313 13.16 6.02 9.88
CA THR A 313 13.51 5.31 11.12
C THR A 313 12.27 4.71 11.80
N ASP A 314 11.17 5.46 11.87
CA ASP A 314 9.90 4.97 12.43
C ASP A 314 9.35 3.77 11.63
N MET A 315 9.54 3.76 10.31
CA MET A 315 9.18 2.63 9.44
C MET A 315 10.08 1.41 9.66
N GLY A 316 11.40 1.61 9.62
CA GLY A 316 12.39 0.55 9.79
C GLY A 316 12.21 -0.20 11.12
N SER A 317 11.92 0.52 12.20
CA SER A 317 11.70 -0.10 13.52
C SER A 317 10.50 -1.07 13.60
N ARG A 318 9.55 -1.00 12.64
CA ARG A 318 8.37 -1.87 12.58
C ARG A 318 8.49 -2.97 11.55
N TRP A 319 9.03 -2.62 10.38
CA TRP A 319 9.00 -3.45 9.18
C TRP A 319 10.38 -3.93 8.74
N ALA A 320 11.45 -3.48 9.40
CA ALA A 320 12.84 -3.79 9.10
C ALA A 320 13.17 -3.60 7.62
N ARG A 321 13.26 -4.69 6.85
CA ARG A 321 13.56 -4.67 5.40
C ARG A 321 12.36 -5.09 4.54
N VAL A 322 11.15 -5.12 5.11
CA VAL A 322 9.86 -5.52 4.51
C VAL A 322 9.77 -6.97 4.01
N ARG A 323 10.88 -7.56 3.58
CA ARG A 323 10.98 -8.95 3.09
C ARG A 323 11.59 -9.90 4.10
N HIS A 324 12.33 -9.38 5.08
CA HIS A 324 12.87 -10.18 6.18
C HIS A 324 13.12 -9.32 7.43
N ASN A 325 13.14 -9.97 8.59
CA ASN A 325 13.41 -9.34 9.88
C ASN A 325 14.78 -9.83 10.37
N GLY A 326 15.85 -9.20 9.88
CA GLY A 326 17.21 -9.54 10.27
C GLY A 326 17.48 -9.17 11.73
N TYR A 327 18.14 -10.04 12.50
CA TYR A 327 18.39 -9.75 13.92
C TYR A 327 19.23 -8.48 14.10
N ARG A 328 20.33 -8.38 13.36
CA ARG A 328 21.15 -7.17 13.28
C ARG A 328 20.32 -5.96 12.83
N ASP A 329 19.57 -6.11 11.74
CA ASP A 329 18.80 -5.00 11.15
C ASP A 329 17.81 -4.42 12.16
N MET A 330 17.05 -5.29 12.86
CA MET A 330 16.13 -4.87 13.91
C MET A 330 16.86 -4.22 15.09
N SER A 331 18.04 -4.72 15.47
CA SER A 331 18.83 -4.13 16.56
C SER A 331 19.25 -2.70 16.22
N GLN A 332 19.83 -2.47 15.04
CA GLN A 332 20.28 -1.15 14.59
C GLN A 332 19.12 -0.18 14.33
N ASP A 333 18.00 -0.67 13.78
CA ASP A 333 16.82 0.15 13.57
C ASP A 333 16.19 0.57 14.92
N THR A 334 16.30 -0.29 15.94
CA THR A 334 15.78 -0.01 17.29
C THR A 334 16.66 0.96 18.07
N ASP A 335 17.97 0.84 17.95
CA ASP A 335 18.95 1.83 18.44
C ASP A 335 18.61 3.23 17.90
N CYS A 336 18.52 3.36 16.57
CA CYS A 336 18.10 4.62 15.94
C CYS A 336 16.73 5.13 16.44
N LEU A 337 15.79 4.22 16.72
CA LEU A 337 14.47 4.57 17.23
C LEU A 337 14.52 5.08 18.68
N ALA A 338 15.48 4.65 19.50
CA ALA A 338 15.55 5.03 20.93
C ALA A 338 15.61 6.56 21.12
N VAL A 339 16.34 7.25 20.24
CA VAL A 339 16.44 8.71 20.22
C VAL A 339 15.10 9.39 19.89
N LEU A 340 14.23 8.73 19.11
CA LEU A 340 12.93 9.27 18.67
C LEU A 340 11.77 8.87 19.58
N ASN A 341 11.80 7.64 20.09
CA ASN A 341 10.73 6.98 20.83
C ASN A 341 11.28 5.83 21.69
N ALA A 342 11.99 6.17 22.76
CA ALA A 342 12.55 5.21 23.72
C ALA A 342 11.54 4.18 24.25
N PRO A 343 10.29 4.52 24.62
CA PRO A 343 9.32 3.52 25.06
C PRO A 343 9.02 2.45 24.00
N LEU A 344 8.87 2.85 22.74
CA LEU A 344 8.65 1.88 21.66
C LEU A 344 9.93 1.09 21.37
N ALA A 345 11.10 1.74 21.37
CA ALA A 345 12.38 1.06 21.18
C ALA A 345 12.57 -0.05 22.22
N TRP A 346 12.23 0.20 23.48
CA TRP A 346 12.27 -0.80 24.54
C TRP A 346 11.38 -2.03 24.23
N GLU A 347 10.15 -1.83 23.75
CA GLU A 347 9.30 -2.95 23.35
C GLU A 347 9.87 -3.72 22.14
N ARG A 348 10.56 -3.04 21.22
CA ARG A 348 11.23 -3.70 20.08
C ARG A 348 12.47 -4.48 20.52
N ILE A 349 13.27 -3.97 21.48
CA ILE A 349 14.40 -4.69 22.07
C ILE A 349 13.95 -6.01 22.69
N LYS A 350 12.85 -6.01 23.46
CA LYS A 350 12.30 -7.25 24.04
C LYS A 350 11.97 -8.30 22.97
N ARG A 351 11.42 -7.86 21.83
CA ARG A 351 11.15 -8.74 20.70
C ARG A 351 12.44 -9.31 20.11
N VAL A 352 13.46 -8.47 19.89
CA VAL A 352 14.77 -8.93 19.38
C VAL A 352 15.39 -9.96 20.33
N LEU A 353 15.40 -9.68 21.63
CA LEU A 353 15.89 -10.57 22.68
C LEU A 353 15.20 -11.94 22.69
N SER A 354 13.90 -11.98 22.38
CA SER A 354 13.14 -13.26 22.33
C SER A 354 13.65 -14.25 21.28
N TYR A 355 14.46 -13.80 20.32
CA TYR A 355 15.06 -14.64 19.30
C TYR A 355 16.50 -15.07 19.61
N GLN A 356 17.11 -14.52 20.66
CA GLN A 356 18.48 -14.85 21.03
C GLN A 356 18.53 -16.21 21.74
N TYR A 357 19.53 -17.01 21.41
CA TYR A 357 19.76 -18.31 22.05
C TYR A 357 20.40 -18.12 23.44
N GLU A 358 20.21 -19.09 24.33
CA GLU A 358 20.72 -19.05 25.72
C GLU A 358 22.25 -18.91 25.81
N ASN A 359 22.99 -19.38 24.81
CA ASN A 359 24.45 -19.24 24.73
C ASN A 359 24.90 -17.85 24.23
N GLY A 360 23.97 -16.91 24.08
CA GLY A 360 24.22 -15.55 23.57
C GLY A 360 24.23 -15.45 22.04
N TYR A 361 24.25 -16.56 21.30
CA TYR A 361 24.19 -16.52 19.84
C TYR A 361 22.85 -15.95 19.35
N ALA A 362 22.84 -15.31 18.18
CA ALA A 362 21.64 -14.72 17.59
C ALA A 362 21.45 -15.16 16.13
N PRO A 363 20.23 -15.55 15.73
CA PRO A 363 19.96 -16.04 14.38
C PRO A 363 20.12 -14.94 13.34
N ARG A 364 20.43 -15.32 12.09
CA ARG A 364 20.56 -14.35 10.98
C ARG A 364 19.28 -13.54 10.73
N THR A 365 18.13 -14.19 10.69
CA THR A 365 16.86 -13.53 10.36
C THR A 365 15.66 -14.35 10.81
N ILE A 366 14.53 -13.67 10.94
CA ILE A 366 13.19 -14.26 11.13
C ILE A 366 12.41 -14.03 9.85
N ILE A 367 11.91 -15.12 9.26
CA ILE A 367 11.12 -15.10 8.02
C ILE A 367 10.05 -16.17 8.14
N ASP A 368 8.81 -15.82 7.78
CA ASP A 368 7.67 -16.73 7.72
C ASP A 368 7.43 -17.50 9.01
N GLY A 369 7.56 -16.82 10.15
CA GLY A 369 7.32 -17.41 11.47
C GLY A 369 8.44 -18.32 11.98
N ALA A 370 9.56 -18.40 11.27
CA ALA A 370 10.67 -19.27 11.63
C ALA A 370 11.99 -18.51 11.75
N LEU A 371 12.82 -18.95 12.69
CA LEU A 371 14.23 -18.57 12.72
C LEU A 371 14.94 -19.20 11.51
N LYS A 372 15.61 -18.37 10.72
CA LYS A 372 16.45 -18.80 9.60
C LYS A 372 17.89 -18.43 9.93
N ASP A 373 18.59 -19.40 10.47
CA ASP A 373 19.96 -19.21 10.90
C ASP A 373 20.97 -19.56 9.80
N ARG A 374 22.11 -18.86 9.80
CA ARG A 374 23.24 -19.06 8.86
C ARG A 374 24.62 -18.92 9.53
N ASN A 375 24.71 -19.02 10.86
CA ASN A 375 25.95 -18.92 11.63
C ASN A 375 26.72 -17.58 11.42
N PHE A 376 26.03 -16.45 11.56
CA PHE A 376 26.61 -15.11 11.42
C PHE A 376 27.09 -14.63 12.79
N SER A 377 28.40 -14.35 12.92
CA SER A 377 29.02 -14.04 14.21
C SER A 377 28.74 -12.63 14.73
N ASP A 378 28.30 -11.71 13.88
CA ASP A 378 28.14 -10.30 14.24
C ASP A 378 26.78 -9.98 14.88
N ASN A 379 25.74 -10.79 14.62
CA ASN A 379 24.35 -10.49 15.02
C ASN A 379 24.20 -10.10 16.50
N THR A 380 24.81 -10.87 17.40
CA THR A 380 24.71 -10.66 18.85
C THR A 380 25.35 -9.35 19.30
N VAL A 381 26.43 -8.91 18.64
CA VAL A 381 27.17 -7.72 19.07
C VAL A 381 26.34 -6.46 18.89
N TRP A 382 25.50 -6.40 17.85
CA TRP A 382 24.64 -5.25 17.57
C TRP A 382 23.61 -4.96 18.68
N LEU A 383 23.17 -5.99 19.40
CA LEU A 383 22.26 -5.81 20.53
C LEU A 383 22.94 -5.04 21.67
N THR A 384 24.25 -5.25 21.90
CA THR A 384 24.96 -4.58 23.00
C THR A 384 25.03 -3.07 22.81
N PHE A 385 25.15 -2.60 21.56
CA PHE A 385 25.06 -1.17 21.24
C PHE A 385 23.65 -0.64 21.50
N ALA A 386 22.63 -1.31 20.96
CA ALA A 386 21.23 -0.87 21.05
C ALA A 386 20.65 -0.84 22.48
N VAL A 387 21.25 -1.55 23.44
CA VAL A 387 20.81 -1.58 24.85
C VAL A 387 21.61 -0.61 25.73
N TYR A 388 22.82 -0.24 25.30
CA TYR A 388 23.67 0.68 26.06
C TYR A 388 23.21 2.14 25.92
N ASP A 389 22.84 2.53 24.70
CA ASP A 389 22.31 3.85 24.35
C ASP A 389 20.88 4.06 24.87
#